data_AF-A0AAV3L0R7-F1
#
_entry.id   AF-A0AAV3L0R7-F1
#
_cell.length_a   1.000
_cell.length_b   1.000
_cell.length_c   1.000
_cell.angle_alpha   90.00
_cell.angle_beta   90.00
_cell.angle_gamma   90.00
#
_symmetry.space_group_name_H-M   'P 1'
#
loop_
_entity.id
_entity.type
_entity.pdbx_description
1 polymer ?
#
loop_
_entity_poly.entity_id
_entity_poly.type
_entity_poly.pdbx_seq_one_letter_code
_entity_poly.pdbx_strand_id
1 'polypeptide(L)' 'MEEGLCAQILHVGPYDEEPATFEKLEAFIAKEGYERASKEHKEIYISDPRKSAPEKMKTILRVKIEKG' A
#
# COMPACT_ATOMS: atom_id res chain seq x y z
N MET A 1 13.83 15.26 9.34
CA MET A 1 12.92 14.28 9.95
C MET A 1 12.82 13.13 8.97
N GLU A 2 13.51 12.04 9.24
CA GLU A 2 13.46 10.84 8.40
C GLU A 2 12.07 10.20 8.58
N GLU A 3 11.39 9.83 7.49
CA GLU A 3 10.00 9.33 7.53
C GLU A 3 9.84 7.94 8.20
N GLY A 4 10.90 7.43 8.85
CA GLY A 4 10.95 6.08 9.40
C GLY A 4 10.98 5.01 8.31
N LEU A 5 10.95 3.74 8.72
CA LEU A 5 10.79 2.62 7.79
C LEU A 5 9.35 2.58 7.27
N CYS A 6 9.20 2.30 5.98
CA CYS A 6 7.90 2.13 5.35
C CYS A 6 7.93 0.97 4.38
N ALA A 7 6.79 0.29 4.28
CA ALA A 7 6.54 -0.67 3.22
C ALA A 7 5.53 -0.08 2.23
N GLN A 8 5.67 -0.42 0.95
CA GLN A 8 4.76 0.03 -0.08
C GLN A 8 4.52 -1.04 -1.13
N ILE A 9 3.32 -1.04 -1.71
CA ILE A 9 2.93 -1.94 -2.79
C ILE A 9 2.19 -1.14 -3.86
N LEU A 10 2.41 -1.49 -5.13
CA LEU A 10 1.64 -0.96 -6.23
C LEU A 10 0.35 -1.78 -6.39
N HIS A 11 -0.78 -1.15 -6.11
CA HIS A 11 -2.09 -1.65 -6.50
C HIS A 11 -2.36 -1.29 -7.96
N VAL A 12 -2.82 -2.28 -8.73
CA VAL A 12 -3.27 -2.10 -10.12
C VAL A 12 -4.66 -2.68 -10.22
N GLY A 13 -5.67 -1.83 -10.41
CA GLY A 13 -7.06 -2.23 -10.38
C GLY A 13 -7.98 -1.24 -9.67
N PRO A 14 -9.27 -1.60 -9.52
CA PRO A 14 -10.25 -0.82 -8.77
C PRO A 14 -9.98 -0.82 -7.26
N TYR A 15 -10.36 0.27 -6.61
CA TYR A 15 -10.24 0.46 -5.16
C TYR A 15 -10.89 -0.65 -4.31
N ASP A 16 -11.94 -1.30 -4.82
CA ASP A 16 -12.60 -2.42 -4.12
C ASP A 16 -11.67 -3.64 -3.92
N GLU A 17 -10.62 -3.77 -4.74
CA GLU A 17 -9.62 -4.84 -4.66
C GLU A 17 -8.37 -4.46 -3.84
N GLU A 18 -8.34 -3.24 -3.26
CA GLU A 18 -7.27 -2.81 -2.36
C GLU A 18 -7.12 -3.69 -1.11
N PRO A 19 -8.19 -4.21 -0.45
CA PRO A 19 -8.05 -5.10 0.70
C PRO A 19 -7.17 -6.31 0.39
N ALA A 20 -7.36 -6.96 -0.76
CA ALA A 20 -6.53 -8.09 -1.19
C ALA A 20 -5.06 -7.70 -1.45
N THR A 21 -4.82 -6.42 -1.78
CA THR A 21 -3.47 -5.88 -1.95
C THR A 21 -2.82 -5.55 -0.60
N PHE A 22 -3.61 -5.05 0.37
CA PHE A 22 -3.16 -4.88 1.75
C PHE A 22 -2.79 -6.20 2.40
N GLU A 23 -3.57 -7.27 2.21
CA GLU A 23 -3.25 -8.60 2.75
C GLU A 23 -1.88 -9.10 2.24
N LYS A 24 -1.57 -8.87 0.96
CA LYS A 24 -0.25 -9.20 0.38
C LYS A 24 0.87 -8.35 1.01
N LEU A 25 0.61 -7.06 1.23
CA LEU A 25 1.55 -6.16 1.87
C LEU A 25 1.81 -6.57 3.32
N GLU A 26 0.78 -6.91 4.08
CA GLU A 26 0.89 -7.36 5.47
C GLU A 26 1.63 -8.69 5.58
N ALA A 27 1.35 -9.64 4.70
CA ALA A 27 2.11 -10.90 4.62
C ALA A 27 3.60 -10.67 4.30
N PHE A 28 3.91 -9.72 3.41
CA PHE A 28 5.28 -9.34 3.11
C PHE A 28 5.98 -8.70 4.32
N ILE A 29 5.33 -7.73 4.97
CA ILE A 29 5.84 -7.04 6.17
C ILE A 29 6.18 -8.06 7.27
N ALA A 30 5.24 -8.96 7.58
CA ALA A 30 5.41 -9.99 8.59
C ALA A 30 6.55 -10.97 8.24
N LYS A 31 6.65 -11.36 6.97
CA LYS A 31 7.73 -12.25 6.48
C LYS A 31 9.12 -11.65 6.66
N GLU A 32 9.24 -10.33 6.50
CA GLU A 32 10.51 -9.62 6.67
C GLU A 32 10.84 -9.31 8.14
N GLY A 33 9.99 -9.73 9.10
CA GLY A 33 10.20 -9.51 10.53
C GLY A 33 9.80 -8.11 11.01
N TYR A 34 8.85 -7.49 10.31
CA TYR A 34 8.30 -6.19 10.65
C TYR A 34 6.81 -6.30 10.94
N GLU A 35 6.25 -5.24 11.50
CA GLU A 35 4.82 -5.04 11.65
C GLU A 35 4.41 -3.62 11.27
N ARG A 36 3.12 -3.38 11.08
CA ARG A 36 2.61 -2.03 10.78
C ARG A 36 2.69 -1.17 12.04
N ALA A 37 3.40 -0.07 11.96
CA ALA A 37 3.52 0.88 13.06
C ALA A 37 2.20 1.61 13.38
N SER A 38 1.30 1.70 12.41
CA SER A 38 -0.05 2.23 12.62
C SER A 38 -1.05 1.72 11.59
N LYS A 39 -2.34 1.94 11.87
CA LYS A 39 -3.44 1.65 10.93
C LYS A 39 -3.52 2.65 9.77
N GLU A 40 -2.81 3.77 9.88
CA GLU A 40 -2.75 4.78 8.83
C GLU A 40 -1.97 4.26 7.62
N HIS A 41 -2.42 4.66 6.45
CA HIS A 41 -1.73 4.41 5.19
C HIS A 41 -1.84 5.66 4.33
N LYS A 42 -0.91 5.80 3.39
CA LYS A 42 -0.95 6.85 2.36
C LYS A 42 -1.23 6.17 1.03
N GLU A 43 -2.23 6.68 0.32
CA GLU A 43 -2.51 6.34 -1.07
C GLU A 43 -1.86 7.39 -1.97
N ILE A 44 -1.02 6.94 -2.90
CA ILE A 44 -0.38 7.81 -3.88
C ILE A 44 -0.90 7.39 -5.25
N TYR A 45 -1.85 8.18 -5.77
CA TYR A 45 -2.46 7.94 -7.08
C TYR A 45 -1.46 8.28 -8.19
N ILE A 46 -1.01 7.27 -8.91
CA ILE A 46 -0.08 7.40 -10.05
C ILE A 46 -0.86 7.66 -11.34
N SER A 47 -2.06 7.09 -11.46
CA SER A 47 -2.98 7.32 -12.58
C SER A 47 -4.16 8.15 -12.13
N ASP A 48 -4.67 9.03 -13.00
CA ASP A 48 -5.83 9.86 -12.71
C ASP A 48 -7.11 8.98 -12.71
N PRO A 49 -7.77 8.80 -11.55
CA PRO A 49 -8.90 7.88 -11.44
C PRO A 49 -10.17 8.37 -12.12
N ARG A 50 -10.19 9.61 -12.63
CA ARG A 50 -11.32 10.15 -13.39
C ARG A 50 -11.16 9.92 -14.89
N LYS A 51 -9.95 9.57 -15.34
CA LYS A 51 -9.61 9.39 -16.76
C LYS A 51 -9.23 7.95 -17.13
N SER A 52 -8.78 7.14 -16.17
CA SER A 52 -8.37 5.75 -16.41
C SER A 52 -9.52 4.78 -16.14
N ALA A 53 -9.62 3.73 -16.96
CA ALA A 53 -10.49 2.60 -16.64
C ALA A 53 -10.04 1.96 -15.30
N PRO A 54 -10.96 1.49 -14.44
CA PRO A 54 -10.64 0.95 -13.11
C PRO A 54 -9.56 -0.13 -13.14
N GLU A 55 -9.61 -1.02 -14.14
CA GLU A 55 -8.62 -2.09 -14.35
C GLU A 55 -7.17 -1.60 -14.63
N LYS A 56 -7.01 -0.32 -15.01
CA LYS A 56 -5.70 0.29 -15.34
C LYS A 56 -5.26 1.34 -14.31
N MET A 57 -6.07 1.59 -13.29
CA MET A 57 -5.72 2.54 -12.23
C MET A 57 -4.52 2.00 -11.45
N LYS A 58 -3.63 2.92 -11.08
CA LYS A 58 -2.40 2.61 -10.34
C LYS A 58 -2.33 3.47 -9.10
N THR A 59 -2.28 2.81 -7.94
CA THR A 59 -2.21 3.46 -6.63
C THR A 59 -1.10 2.80 -5.85
N ILE A 60 -0.17 3.58 -5.30
CA ILE A 60 0.80 3.05 -4.34
C ILE A 60 0.17 3.14 -2.95
N LEU A 61 0.03 1.99 -2.30
CA LEU A 61 -0.36 1.89 -0.90
C LEU A 61 0.92 1.87 -0.06
N ARG A 62 1.10 2.86 0.81
CA ARG A 62 2.29 3.00 1.68
C ARG A 62 1.87 2.98 3.14
N VAL A 63 2.52 2.13 3.94
CA VAL A 63 2.32 2.03 5.39
C VAL A 63 3.65 2.27 6.12
N LYS A 64 3.56 2.84 7.32
CA LYS A 64 4.72 2.88 8.23
C LYS A 64 4.90 1.51 8.86
N ILE A 65 6.14 1.07 8.99
CA ILE A 65 6.50 -0.20 9.61
C ILE A 65 7.51 0.00 10.72
N GLU A 66 7.49 -0.90 11.69
CA GLU A 66 8.48 -1.00 12.74
C GLU A 66 8.91 -2.46 12.91
N LYS A 67 10.02 -2.68 13.61
CA LYS A 67 10.55 -4.02 13.83
C LYS A 67 9.62 -4.74 14.81
N GLY A 68 9.13 -5.92 14.41
CA GLY A 68 8.30 -6.77 15.27
C GLY A 68 9.08 -7.46 16.38
#